data_AF-A0A0U5H2M6-F1
#
_entry.id   AF-A0A0U5H2M6-F1
#
_cell.length_a   1.000
_cell.length_b   1.000
_cell.length_c   1.000
_cell.angle_alpha   90.00
_cell.angle_beta   90.00
_cell.angle_gamma   90.00
#
_symmetry.space_group_name_H-M   'P 1'
#
loop_
_entity.id
_entity.type
_entity.pdbx_description
1 polymer ?
#
loop_
_entity_poly.entity_id
_entity_poly.type
_entity_poly.pdbx_seq_one_letter_code
_entity_poly.pdbx_strand_id
1 'polypeptide(L)' 'MDDDSDTGGSPDVIVGCTDCNSTYPAQRAGDGFRPIGTDGTCDCGNDEFETIDAD' A
#
# COMPACT_ATOMS: atom_id res chain seq x y z
N MET A 1 -13.42 4.85 28.07
CA MET A 1 -13.70 3.80 27.07
C MET A 1 -13.93 4.59 25.82
N ASP A 2 -12.83 4.88 25.15
CA ASP A 2 -12.78 5.76 24.00
C ASP A 2 -12.84 4.82 22.81
N ASP A 3 -14.07 4.69 22.32
CA ASP A 3 -14.45 4.04 21.08
C ASP A 3 -14.05 4.97 19.94
N ASP A 4 -12.82 4.83 19.47
CA ASP A 4 -12.45 5.32 18.14
C ASP A 4 -12.11 4.09 17.30
N SER A 5 -13.18 3.49 16.80
CA SER A 5 -13.15 2.39 15.85
C SER A 5 -12.72 2.95 14.48
N ASP A 6 -11.46 3.31 14.34
CA ASP A 6 -10.83 3.59 13.03
C ASP A 6 -10.56 2.25 12.33
N THR A 7 -11.63 1.49 12.07
CA THR A 7 -11.58 0.18 11.37
C THR A 7 -11.90 0.38 9.89
N GLY A 8 -11.33 1.44 9.31
CA GLY A 8 -11.48 1.78 7.91
C GLY A 8 -10.26 2.55 7.45
N GLY A 9 -9.07 1.97 7.66
CA GLY A 9 -7.79 2.60 7.31
C GLY A 9 -7.88 3.18 5.90
N SER A 10 -7.93 4.49 5.79
CA SER A 10 -7.65 5.13 4.51
C SER A 10 -6.23 4.71 4.11
N PRO A 11 -5.93 4.48 2.83
CA PRO A 11 -4.57 4.11 2.44
C PRO A 11 -3.62 5.19 2.94
N ASP A 12 -2.79 4.83 3.93
CA ASP A 12 -1.82 5.75 4.53
C ASP A 12 -0.71 6.12 3.55
N VAL A 13 -0.44 5.24 2.59
CA VAL A 13 0.68 5.39 1.65
C VAL A 13 0.29 4.92 0.26
N ILE A 14 0.97 5.47 -0.74
CA ILE A 14 0.90 4.98 -2.11
C ILE A 14 2.23 4.31 -2.43
N VAL A 15 2.17 3.10 -2.98
CA VAL A 15 3.35 2.36 -3.43
C VAL A 15 3.34 2.19 -4.94
N GLY A 16 4.51 2.22 -5.54
CA GLY A 16 4.74 2.01 -6.96
C GLY A 16 5.43 0.68 -7.19
N CYS A 17 4.98 -0.07 -8.18
CA CYS A 17 5.73 -1.21 -8.68
C CYS A 17 7.03 -0.74 -9.32
N THR A 18 8.17 -1.31 -8.96
CA THR A 18 9.47 -0.89 -9.52
C THR A 18 9.64 -1.29 -10.99
N ASP A 19 8.89 -2.29 -11.46
CA ASP A 19 9.02 -2.84 -12.82
C ASP A 19 8.05 -2.19 -13.83
N CYS A 20 6.74 -2.25 -13.56
CA CYS A 20 5.73 -1.66 -14.42
C CYS A 20 5.31 -0.23 -14.04
N ASN A 21 5.93 0.36 -13.01
CA ASN A 21 5.66 1.72 -12.52
C ASN A 21 4.18 1.96 -12.18
N SER A 22 3.42 0.89 -11.93
CA SER A 22 2.00 0.96 -11.60
C SER A 22 1.82 1.30 -10.13
N THR A 23 0.89 2.21 -9.88
CA THR A 23 0.66 2.77 -8.55
C THR A 23 -0.47 2.04 -7.85
N TYR A 24 -0.24 1.62 -6.61
CA TYR A 24 -1.22 0.90 -5.80
C TYR A 24 -1.38 1.59 -4.45
N PRO A 25 -2.61 1.78 -3.97
CA PRO A 25 -2.85 2.21 -2.61
C PRO A 25 -2.35 1.12 -1.65
N ALA A 26 -1.60 1.48 -0.62
CA ALA A 26 -1.14 0.57 0.41
C ALA A 26 -1.43 1.11 1.80
N GLN A 27 -1.60 0.19 2.74
CA GLN A 27 -1.69 0.51 4.17
C GLN A 27 -0.35 0.24 4.83
N ARG A 28 0.02 1.11 5.77
CA ARG A 28 1.17 0.87 6.61
C ARG A 28 0.76 -0.14 7.69
N ALA A 29 1.33 -1.34 7.65
CA ALA A 29 1.02 -2.42 8.57
C ALA A 29 2.27 -2.82 9.35
N GLY A 30 2.41 -2.28 10.57
CA GLY A 30 3.61 -2.49 11.39
C GLY A 30 4.86 -1.92 10.71
N ASP A 31 5.90 -2.75 10.59
CA ASP A 31 7.18 -2.41 9.93
C ASP A 31 7.15 -2.57 8.39
N GLY A 32 5.99 -2.87 7.79
CA GLY A 32 5.85 -3.11 6.35
C GLY A 32 4.68 -2.37 5.69
N PHE A 33 4.54 -2.60 4.39
CA PHE A 33 3.47 -2.05 3.56
C PHE A 33 2.59 -3.19 3.04
N ARG A 34 1.27 -3.02 3.16
CA ARG A 34 0.26 -3.96 2.66
C ARG A 34 -0.49 -3.29 1.51
N PRO A 35 -0.12 -3.57 0.23
CA PRO A 35 -0.88 -3.04 -0.89
C PRO A 35 -2.33 -3.55 -0.85
N ILE A 36 -3.27 -2.65 -1.13
CA ILE A 36 -4.71 -2.87 -1.11
C ILE A 36 -5.17 -3.07 -2.55
N GLY A 37 -5.98 -4.12 -2.79
CA GLY A 37 -6.49 -4.43 -4.13
C GLY A 37 -5.52 -5.22 -5.01
N THR A 38 -4.41 -5.69 -4.44
CA THR A 38 -3.44 -6.59 -5.06
C THR A 38 -3.07 -7.68 -4.05
N ASP A 39 -2.79 -8.89 -4.51
CA ASP A 39 -2.32 -10.02 -3.68
C ASP A 39 -0.82 -9.89 -3.28
N GLY A 40 -0.28 -8.67 -3.26
CA GLY A 40 1.15 -8.42 -3.06
C GLY A 40 1.98 -8.57 -4.34
N THR A 41 1.34 -8.52 -5.50
CA THR A 41 1.99 -8.51 -6.82
C THR A 41 1.32 -7.48 -7.73
N CYS A 42 2.09 -6.85 -8.60
CA CYS A 42 1.63 -5.92 -9.62
C CYS A 42 1.00 -6.67 -10.81
N ASP A 43 0.29 -5.97 -11.69
CA ASP A 43 -0.22 -6.51 -12.96
C ASP A 43 0.88 -7.12 -13.85
N CYS A 44 2.13 -6.64 -13.73
CA CYS A 44 3.28 -7.20 -14.43
C CYS A 44 3.84 -8.49 -13.82
N GLY A 45 3.34 -8.93 -12.66
CA GLY A 45 3.83 -10.10 -11.93
C GLY A 45 5.05 -9.84 -11.03
N ASN A 46 5.43 -8.57 -10.84
CA ASN A 46 6.49 -8.17 -9.92
C ASN A 46 5.93 -7.96 -8.49
N ASP A 47 6.70 -8.31 -7.46
CA ASP A 47 6.34 -8.18 -6.03
C ASP A 47 7.17 -7.12 -5.26
N GLU A 48 8.04 -6.40 -5.96
CA GLU A 48 8.82 -5.27 -5.45
C GLU A 48 8.04 -3.97 -5.59
N PHE A 49 7.77 -3.36 -4.45
CA PHE A 49 7.07 -2.08 -4.35
C PHE A 49 7.93 -1.07 -3.59
N GLU A 50 7.93 0.17 -4.08
CA GLU A 50 8.56 1.31 -3.43
C GLU A 50 7.51 2.34 -3.01
N THR A 51 7.71 3.02 -1.88
CA THR A 51 6.82 4.11 -1.46
C THR A 51 7.02 5.31 -2.38
N ILE A 52 5.91 5.81 -2.94
CA ILE A 52 5.91 7.05 -3.70
C ILE A 52 5.39 8.12 -2.75
N ASP A 53 6.31 8.79 -2.05
CA ASP A 53 5.97 9.95 -1.26
C ASP A 53 5.38 11.02 -2.21
N ALA A 54 4.11 11.34 -2.02
CA ALA A 54 3.49 12.51 -2.61
C ALA A 54 3.89 13.72 -1.76
N ASP A 55 4.95 14.43 -2.18
CA ASP A 55 5.36 15.73 -1.60
C ASP A 55 4.24 16.80 -1.75
#